data_AF-A0A349H415-F1
#
_entry.id   AF-A0A349H415-F1
#
_cell.length_a   1.000
_cell.length_b   1.000
_cell.length_c   1.000
_cell.angle_alpha   90.00
_cell.angle_beta   90.00
_cell.angle_gamma   90.00
#
_symmetry.space_group_name_H-M   'P 1'
#
loop_
_entity.id
_entity.type
_entity.pdbx_description
1 polymer ?
#
loop_
_entity_poly.entity_id
_entity_poly.type
_entity_poly.pdbx_seq_one_letter_code
_entity_poly.pdbx_strand_id
1 'polypeptide(L)'
;MDAQRGNAENQDQLRKQLNDQYDAYVDKYTELNDEDNYALNRVFKKISDPHYASLAALERNAEKDKAKPPRWEKPEIFRRSTMRGAVKADVLTLDQAYLQQRNDELVFNPADVAKLAKMEESEVIAQLSGKNTIFFNPVGKWEHADTYLSGNVRQKLADALNAKEQGAEGMERNIKDLEARIPETIPYFKIEAKLGNYWTPTAVYQQFLAELLSESDTDGIVVRISPNGWRVEMEPHVLRKPEATSQWGTPSVKFSKIMEAGMNNTPVTVKDKDSDGNEHTDDKATEAANEKV
;
A
#
# COMPACT_ATOMS: atom_id res chain seq x y z
N MET A 1 -13.92 5.60 28.51
CA MET A 1 -13.24 4.41 27.94
C MET A 1 -12.36 4.78 26.75
N ASP A 2 -12.90 5.40 25.70
CA ASP A 2 -12.12 5.70 24.49
C ASP A 2 -10.99 6.71 24.73
N ALA A 3 -11.18 7.68 25.63
CA ALA A 3 -10.12 8.58 26.06
C ALA A 3 -8.90 7.86 26.68
N GLN A 4 -9.09 6.71 27.34
CA GLN A 4 -7.97 5.89 27.84
C GLN A 4 -7.31 5.09 26.70
N ARG A 5 -8.10 4.60 25.74
CA ARG A 5 -7.58 3.90 24.54
C ARG A 5 -6.72 4.80 23.67
N GLY A 6 -7.16 6.05 23.46
CA GLY A 6 -6.47 7.05 22.67
C GLY A 6 -5.39 7.83 23.42
N ASN A 7 -5.10 7.47 24.68
CA ASN A 7 -4.19 8.19 25.57
C ASN A 7 -4.43 9.72 25.58
N ALA A 8 -5.69 10.14 25.69
CA ALA A 8 -6.07 11.54 25.64
C ALA A 8 -5.46 12.34 26.80
N GLU A 9 -5.05 13.58 26.56
CA GLU A 9 -4.40 14.44 27.57
C GLU A 9 -5.35 14.83 28.71
N ASN A 10 -6.66 14.90 28.44
CA ASN A 10 -7.69 15.28 29.41
C ASN A 10 -8.26 14.10 30.23
N GLN A 11 -7.56 12.97 30.30
CA GLN A 11 -8.02 11.76 30.99
C GLN A 11 -8.44 12.00 32.44
N ASP A 12 -7.72 12.85 33.17
CA ASP A 12 -8.02 13.14 34.59
C ASP A 12 -9.28 13.98 34.74
N GLN A 13 -9.50 14.95 33.86
CA GLN A 13 -10.73 15.74 33.83
C GLN A 13 -11.95 14.86 33.50
N LEU A 14 -11.83 13.99 32.49
CA LEU A 14 -12.89 13.05 32.12
C LEU A 14 -13.16 12.03 33.24
N ARG A 15 -12.13 11.60 33.98
CA ARG A 15 -12.29 10.71 35.14
C ARG A 15 -13.04 11.40 36.28
N LYS A 16 -12.78 12.69 36.50
CA LYS A 16 -13.53 13.49 37.47
C LYS A 16 -15.00 13.58 37.06
N GLN A 17 -15.29 13.92 35.80
CA GLN A 17 -16.66 13.97 35.28
C GLN A 17 -17.38 12.62 35.40
N LEU A 18 -16.69 11.50 35.11
CA LEU A 18 -17.23 10.16 35.30
C LEU A 18 -17.58 9.88 36.77
N ASN A 19 -16.70 10.25 37.71
CA ASN A 19 -16.98 10.10 39.14
C ASN A 19 -18.22 10.92 39.54
N ASP A 20 -18.25 12.20 39.16
CA ASP A 20 -19.33 13.12 39.53
C ASP A 20 -20.69 12.63 38.98
N GLN A 21 -20.72 12.17 37.72
CA GLN A 21 -21.93 11.62 37.08
C GLN A 21 -22.40 10.31 37.71
N TYR A 22 -21.46 9.41 38.01
CA TYR A 22 -21.77 8.15 38.66
C TYR A 22 -22.30 8.37 40.09
N ASP A 23 -21.64 9.23 40.87
CA ASP A 23 -22.05 9.50 42.25
C ASP A 23 -23.43 10.16 42.30
N ALA A 24 -23.70 11.13 41.42
CA ALA A 24 -25.03 11.73 41.30
C ALA A 24 -26.10 10.74 40.85
N TYR A 25 -25.74 9.74 40.03
CA TYR A 25 -26.66 8.68 39.62
C TYR A 25 -27.01 7.75 40.78
N VAL A 26 -26.00 7.24 41.50
CA VAL A 26 -26.20 6.31 42.63
C VAL A 26 -26.94 7.00 43.78
N ASP A 27 -26.64 8.28 44.06
CA ASP A 27 -27.35 9.06 45.09
C ASP A 27 -28.85 9.23 44.79
N LYS A 28 -29.20 9.40 43.52
CA LYS A 28 -30.60 9.57 43.09
C LYS A 28 -31.35 8.25 42.92
N TYR A 29 -30.65 7.17 42.58
CA TYR A 29 -31.24 5.89 42.22
C TYR A 29 -30.64 4.76 43.07
N THR A 30 -29.93 3.83 42.44
CA THR A 30 -29.24 2.68 43.03
C THR A 30 -28.04 2.37 42.16
N GLU A 31 -27.20 1.43 42.58
CA GLU A 31 -26.11 0.87 41.81
C GLU A 31 -26.60 0.37 40.43
N LEU A 32 -25.77 0.57 39.41
CA LEU A 32 -26.06 0.23 38.02
C LEU A 32 -26.39 -1.25 37.84
N ASN A 33 -25.61 -2.12 38.47
CA ASN A 33 -25.76 -3.57 38.39
C ASN A 33 -26.69 -4.14 39.47
N ASP A 34 -27.31 -3.31 40.31
CA ASP A 34 -28.31 -3.76 41.27
C ASP A 34 -29.46 -4.48 40.55
N GLU A 35 -29.97 -5.56 41.13
CA GLU A 35 -31.07 -6.33 40.54
C GLU A 35 -32.35 -5.50 40.39
N ASP A 36 -32.55 -4.51 41.27
CA ASP A 36 -33.67 -3.57 41.25
C ASP A 36 -33.49 -2.45 40.20
N ASN A 37 -32.30 -2.33 39.60
CA ASN A 37 -32.05 -1.39 38.51
C ASN A 37 -32.71 -1.86 37.19
N TYR A 38 -33.96 -1.43 36.99
CA TYR A 38 -34.77 -1.81 35.84
C TYR A 38 -34.11 -1.44 34.50
N ALA A 39 -33.47 -0.27 34.40
CA ALA A 39 -32.94 0.23 33.13
C ALA A 39 -31.81 -0.67 32.58
N LEU A 40 -30.79 -0.95 33.40
CA LEU A 40 -29.64 -1.72 32.93
C LEU A 40 -29.97 -3.22 32.82
N ASN A 41 -30.55 -3.80 33.87
CA ASN A 41 -30.74 -5.25 33.98
C ASN A 41 -31.97 -5.78 33.24
N ARG A 42 -33.02 -4.97 33.03
CA ARG A 42 -34.24 -5.40 32.35
C ARG A 42 -34.44 -4.81 30.96
N VAL A 43 -33.96 -3.59 30.69
CA VAL A 43 -34.13 -2.96 29.36
C VAL A 43 -32.90 -3.19 28.51
N PHE A 44 -31.76 -2.61 28.85
CA PHE A 44 -30.56 -2.61 28.00
C PHE A 44 -30.03 -4.02 27.74
N LYS A 45 -30.06 -4.88 28.75
CA LYS A 45 -29.71 -6.30 28.59
C LYS A 45 -30.63 -7.04 27.63
N LYS A 46 -31.94 -6.77 27.65
CA LYS A 46 -32.93 -7.48 26.82
C LYS A 46 -32.91 -7.03 25.36
N ILE A 47 -32.65 -5.75 25.12
CA ILE A 47 -32.57 -5.19 23.76
C ILE A 47 -31.17 -5.38 23.13
N SER A 48 -30.26 -6.08 23.83
CA SER A 48 -28.86 -6.26 23.40
C SER A 48 -28.18 -4.93 23.07
N ASP A 49 -28.37 -3.93 23.92
CA ASP A 49 -27.81 -2.60 23.69
C ASP A 49 -26.27 -2.67 23.61
N PRO A 50 -25.63 -2.09 22.56
CA PRO A 50 -24.18 -2.11 22.40
C PRO A 50 -23.41 -1.53 23.59
N HIS A 51 -24.02 -0.64 24.36
CA HIS A 51 -23.41 0.03 25.51
C HIS A 51 -23.69 -0.66 26.84
N TYR A 52 -24.57 -1.68 26.89
CA TYR A 52 -24.87 -2.44 28.12
C TYR A 52 -23.59 -2.90 28.85
N ALA A 53 -22.68 -3.54 28.12
CA ALA A 53 -21.44 -4.06 28.70
C ALA A 53 -20.52 -2.96 29.24
N SER A 54 -20.53 -1.77 28.62
CA SER A 54 -19.70 -0.64 29.05
C SER A 54 -20.24 -0.01 30.34
N LEU A 55 -21.57 0.07 30.46
CA LEU A 55 -22.23 0.57 31.68
C LEU A 55 -22.10 -0.44 32.83
N ALA A 56 -22.34 -1.73 32.57
CA ALA A 56 -22.18 -2.78 33.58
C ALA A 56 -20.74 -2.88 34.10
N ALA A 57 -19.75 -2.57 33.27
CA ALA A 57 -18.34 -2.52 33.66
C ALA A 57 -17.96 -1.32 34.54
N LEU A 58 -18.87 -0.37 34.81
CA LEU A 58 -18.66 0.72 35.77
C LEU A 58 -18.80 0.27 37.23
N GLU A 59 -19.18 -0.98 37.47
CA GLU A 59 -19.26 -1.58 38.80
C GLU A 59 -18.64 -2.97 38.78
N ARG A 60 -17.87 -3.26 39.84
CA ARG A 60 -17.29 -4.57 40.07
C ARG A 60 -17.92 -5.17 41.31
N ASN A 61 -18.23 -6.46 41.26
CA ASN A 61 -18.59 -7.19 42.48
C ASN A 61 -17.33 -7.41 43.33
N ALA A 62 -17.30 -6.78 44.50
CA ALA A 62 -16.27 -6.89 45.52
C ALA A 62 -16.45 -8.15 46.39
N GLU A 63 -17.64 -8.75 46.39
CA GLU A 63 -17.92 -10.01 47.07
C GLU A 63 -17.43 -11.19 46.21
N LYS A 64 -16.60 -12.04 46.82
CA LYS A 64 -16.02 -13.22 46.16
C LYS A 64 -16.84 -14.47 46.43
N ASP A 65 -17.59 -14.48 47.51
CA ASP A 65 -18.48 -15.57 47.88
C ASP A 65 -19.80 -15.48 47.10
N LYS A 66 -20.04 -16.44 46.20
CA LYS A 66 -21.24 -16.48 45.36
C LYS A 66 -22.53 -16.74 46.15
N ALA A 67 -22.44 -17.19 47.41
CA ALA A 67 -23.60 -17.41 48.27
C ALA A 67 -24.12 -16.12 48.91
N LYS A 68 -23.36 -15.02 48.83
CA LYS A 68 -23.71 -13.71 49.41
C LYS A 68 -24.22 -12.75 48.33
N PRO A 69 -25.07 -11.77 48.71
CA PRO A 69 -25.48 -10.74 47.78
C PRO A 69 -24.26 -9.98 47.23
N PRO A 70 -24.31 -9.54 45.96
CA PRO A 70 -23.21 -8.80 45.36
C PRO A 70 -22.97 -7.49 46.13
N ARG A 71 -21.70 -7.07 46.19
CA ARG A 71 -21.34 -5.74 46.70
C ARG A 71 -20.66 -4.97 45.59
N TRP A 72 -21.36 -4.00 45.04
CA TRP A 72 -20.87 -3.21 43.92
C TRP A 72 -19.88 -2.14 44.39
N GLU A 73 -18.73 -2.06 43.73
CA GLU A 73 -17.73 -1.03 43.98
C GLU A 73 -17.24 -0.42 42.67
N LYS A 74 -16.80 0.85 42.75
CA LYS A 74 -16.12 1.53 41.64
C LYS A 74 -14.86 0.74 41.22
N PRO A 75 -14.73 0.33 39.95
CA PRO A 75 -13.53 -0.30 39.41
C PRO A 75 -12.36 0.67 39.27
N GLU A 76 -11.18 0.16 38.88
CA GLU A 76 -9.94 0.95 38.83
C GLU A 76 -10.00 2.16 37.89
N ILE A 77 -10.86 2.15 36.87
CA ILE A 77 -11.03 3.26 35.92
C ILE A 77 -11.41 4.58 36.60
N PHE A 78 -12.08 4.52 37.76
CA PHE A 78 -12.44 5.68 38.57
C PHE A 78 -11.25 6.28 39.33
N ARG A 79 -10.13 5.55 39.42
CA ARG A 79 -8.95 5.92 40.23
C ARG A 79 -7.69 6.15 39.39
N ARG A 80 -7.45 5.33 38.37
CA ARG A 80 -6.24 5.38 37.53
C ARG A 80 -6.51 4.94 36.09
N SER A 81 -5.58 5.22 35.19
CA SER A 81 -5.61 4.64 33.84
C SER A 81 -5.36 3.13 33.93
N THR A 82 -6.29 2.34 33.38
CA THR A 82 -6.18 0.87 33.33
C THR A 82 -5.51 0.38 32.05
N MET A 83 -5.15 1.29 31.15
CA MET A 83 -4.39 0.98 29.94
C MET A 83 -2.92 1.37 30.14
N ARG A 84 -2.03 0.55 29.57
CA ARG A 84 -0.61 0.91 29.48
C ARG A 84 -0.51 2.01 28.41
N GLY A 85 -0.51 3.27 28.84
CA GLY A 85 -0.20 4.37 27.93
C GLY A 85 1.19 4.15 27.34
N ALA A 86 1.37 4.49 26.07
CA ALA A 86 2.71 4.59 25.51
C ALA A 86 3.51 5.55 26.41
N VAL A 87 4.61 5.06 27.00
CA VAL A 87 5.53 5.92 27.74
C VAL A 87 6.14 6.85 26.70
N LYS A 88 5.59 8.07 26.59
CA LYS A 88 6.28 9.14 25.87
C LYS A 88 7.46 9.51 26.76
N ALA A 89 8.67 9.10 26.37
CA ALA A 89 9.86 9.63 27.02
C ALA A 89 9.90 11.14 26.77
N ASP A 90 10.17 11.93 27.82
CA ASP A 90 10.23 13.41 27.72
C ASP A 90 11.37 13.90 26.82
N VAL A 91 12.39 13.06 26.61
CA VAL A 91 13.50 13.27 25.69
C VAL A 91 13.86 11.91 25.11
N LEU A 92 13.88 11.81 23.79
CA LEU A 92 14.34 10.61 23.09
C LEU A 92 15.83 10.72 22.81
N THR A 93 16.54 9.59 22.75
CA THR A 93 17.87 9.60 22.15
C THR A 93 17.77 9.92 20.66
N LEU A 94 18.85 10.39 20.03
CA LEU A 94 18.87 10.67 18.58
C LEU A 94 18.32 9.50 17.75
N ASP A 95 18.76 8.27 18.05
CA ASP A 95 18.33 7.09 17.29
C ASP A 95 16.84 6.76 17.52
N GLN A 96 16.32 7.01 18.72
CA GLN A 96 14.88 6.84 19.03
C GLN A 96 14.03 7.93 18.37
N ALA A 97 14.47 9.18 18.40
CA ALA A 97 13.82 10.31 17.75
C ALA A 97 13.76 10.12 16.23
N TYR A 98 14.87 9.67 15.64
CA TYR A 98 14.95 9.32 14.22
C TYR A 98 13.99 8.19 13.85
N LEU A 99 13.96 7.11 14.65
CA LEU A 99 13.06 5.98 14.41
C LEU A 99 11.58 6.40 14.54
N GLN A 100 11.28 7.25 15.52
CA GLN A 100 9.92 7.77 15.69
C GLN A 100 9.49 8.64 14.50
N GLN A 101 10.33 9.59 14.07
CA GLN A 101 10.01 10.43 12.90
C GLN A 101 9.74 9.56 11.66
N ARG A 102 10.57 8.54 11.43
CA ARG A 102 10.39 7.60 10.32
C ARG A 102 9.09 6.79 10.40
N ASN A 103 8.58 6.52 11.60
CA ASN A 103 7.31 5.82 11.78
C ASN A 103 6.10 6.76 11.61
N ASP A 104 6.27 8.03 11.99
CA ASP A 104 5.21 9.03 11.98
C ASP A 104 5.06 9.67 10.58
N GLU A 105 6.15 9.80 9.82
CA GLU A 105 6.20 10.53 8.54
C GLU A 105 6.99 9.77 7.46
N LEU A 106 6.56 9.94 6.20
CA LEU A 106 7.23 9.32 5.04
C LEU A 106 8.45 10.12 4.54
N VAL A 107 8.44 11.43 4.74
CA VAL A 107 9.50 12.33 4.29
C VAL A 107 10.37 12.65 5.49
N PHE A 108 11.68 12.45 5.37
CA PHE A 108 12.59 12.75 6.44
C PHE A 108 12.72 14.27 6.67
N ASN A 109 12.53 14.70 7.91
CA ASN A 109 12.75 16.09 8.33
C ASN A 109 13.68 16.15 9.56
N PRO A 110 14.88 16.73 9.45
CA PRO A 110 15.81 16.81 10.57
C PRO A 110 15.31 17.70 11.72
N ALA A 111 14.46 18.71 11.44
CA ALA A 111 13.90 19.58 12.47
C ALA A 111 12.98 18.84 13.45
N ASP A 112 12.22 17.86 12.96
CA ASP A 112 11.32 17.06 13.80
C ASP A 112 12.11 16.11 14.71
N VAL A 113 13.18 15.50 14.18
CA VAL A 113 14.11 14.70 14.98
C VAL A 113 14.81 15.57 16.04
N ALA A 114 15.25 16.77 15.68
CA ALA A 114 15.87 17.73 16.59
C ALA A 114 14.93 18.10 17.76
N LYS A 115 13.65 18.34 17.46
CA LYS A 115 12.62 18.62 18.47
C LYS A 115 12.39 17.43 19.41
N LEU A 116 12.33 16.20 18.87
CA LEU A 116 12.13 14.97 19.64
C LEU A 116 13.33 14.63 20.53
N ALA A 117 14.54 14.89 20.04
CA ALA A 117 15.79 14.63 20.76
C ALA A 117 16.25 15.80 21.67
N LYS A 118 15.61 16.97 21.56
CA LYS A 118 16.05 18.24 22.17
C LYS A 118 17.52 18.57 21.84
N MET A 119 17.85 18.44 20.56
CA MET A 119 19.18 18.73 20.00
C MET A 119 19.06 19.85 18.96
N GLU A 120 20.19 20.48 18.63
CA GLU A 120 20.24 21.41 17.49
C GLU A 120 20.15 20.65 16.17
N GLU A 121 19.43 21.21 15.19
CA GLU A 121 19.23 20.56 13.88
C GLU A 121 20.56 20.26 13.17
N SER A 122 21.52 21.18 13.24
CA SER A 122 22.85 20.99 12.67
C SER A 122 23.59 19.82 13.33
N GLU A 123 23.38 19.58 14.62
CA GLU A 123 23.99 18.46 15.35
C GLU A 123 23.35 17.13 14.93
N VAL A 124 22.02 17.08 14.82
CA VAL A 124 21.27 15.93 14.28
C VAL A 124 21.77 15.56 12.89
N ILE A 125 21.86 16.56 12.00
CA ILE A 125 22.33 16.37 10.62
C ILE A 125 23.77 15.83 10.62
N ALA A 126 24.67 16.42 11.40
CA ALA A 126 26.07 16.01 11.45
C ALA A 126 26.22 14.57 11.96
N GLN A 127 25.52 14.20 13.05
CA GLN A 127 25.59 12.86 13.62
C GLN A 127 24.98 11.79 12.69
N LEU A 128 23.79 12.04 12.12
CA LEU A 128 23.13 11.10 11.22
C LEU A 128 23.86 10.96 9.88
N SER A 129 24.38 12.06 9.33
CA SER A 129 25.21 12.04 8.12
C SER A 129 26.53 11.28 8.37
N GLY A 130 27.15 11.47 9.53
CA GLY A 130 28.36 10.75 9.94
C GLY A 130 28.16 9.24 10.06
N LYS A 131 26.96 8.79 10.44
CA LYS A 131 26.56 7.36 10.48
C LYS A 131 26.09 6.80 9.13
N ASN A 132 26.16 7.59 8.05
CA ASN A 132 25.62 7.23 6.73
C ASN A 132 24.11 6.91 6.72
N THR A 133 23.33 7.49 7.65
CA THR A 133 21.89 7.22 7.79
C THR A 133 21.00 8.16 6.97
N ILE A 134 21.50 9.34 6.64
CA ILE A 134 20.79 10.34 5.82
C ILE A 134 21.72 10.92 4.75
N PHE A 135 21.13 11.37 3.64
CA PHE A 135 21.80 12.00 2.52
C PHE A 135 21.08 13.28 2.15
N PHE A 136 21.83 14.30 1.73
CA PHE A 136 21.25 15.51 1.18
C PHE A 136 21.08 15.34 -0.33
N ASN A 137 19.84 15.31 -0.80
CA ASN A 137 19.49 15.17 -2.20
C ASN A 137 19.78 16.49 -2.95
N PRO A 138 20.35 16.45 -4.17
CA PRO A 138 20.49 17.62 -5.06
C PRO A 138 19.26 18.52 -5.22
N VAL A 139 18.05 17.99 -5.04
CA VAL A 139 16.78 18.72 -5.10
C VAL A 139 16.48 19.51 -3.80
N GLY A 140 17.43 19.54 -2.86
CA GLY A 140 17.38 20.39 -1.66
C GLY A 140 16.65 19.77 -0.46
N LYS A 141 16.64 18.44 -0.34
CA LYS A 141 15.94 17.72 0.73
C LYS A 141 16.83 16.68 1.38
N TRP A 142 16.65 16.45 2.68
CA TRP A 142 17.26 15.31 3.35
C TRP A 142 16.43 14.06 3.13
N GLU A 143 17.08 12.95 2.85
CA GLU A 143 16.44 11.65 2.64
C GLU A 143 17.15 10.57 3.46
N HIS A 144 16.39 9.55 3.87
CA HIS A 144 16.96 8.35 4.47
C HIS A 144 17.89 7.65 3.48
N ALA A 145 18.96 7.03 3.99
CA ALA A 145 19.96 6.36 3.15
C ALA A 145 19.38 5.26 2.26
N ASP A 146 18.46 4.45 2.79
CA ASP A 146 17.78 3.41 2.02
C ASP A 146 16.89 3.97 0.90
N THR A 147 16.32 5.16 1.10
CA THR A 147 15.50 5.86 0.11
C THR A 147 16.38 6.53 -0.95
N TYR A 148 17.43 7.24 -0.53
CA TYR A 148 18.33 7.94 -1.44
C TYR A 148 19.13 6.97 -2.30
N LEU A 149 19.68 5.91 -1.71
CA LEU A 149 20.57 4.95 -2.38
C LEU A 149 19.83 3.78 -3.08
N SER A 150 18.52 3.90 -3.28
CA SER A 150 17.69 2.93 -4.01
C SER A 150 16.92 3.58 -5.17
N GLY A 151 16.17 2.76 -5.93
CA GLY A 151 15.42 3.22 -7.09
C GLY A 151 16.33 3.49 -8.30
N ASN A 152 16.07 4.56 -9.05
CA ASN A 152 16.87 4.92 -10.22
C ASN A 152 18.21 5.57 -9.82
N VAL A 153 19.13 4.74 -9.31
CA VAL A 153 20.46 5.16 -8.84
C VAL A 153 21.33 5.77 -9.94
N ARG A 154 21.09 5.42 -11.21
CA ARG A 154 21.79 6.01 -12.37
C ARG A 154 21.39 7.47 -12.57
N GLN A 155 20.08 7.75 -12.52
CA GLN A 155 19.58 9.12 -12.58
C GLN A 155 20.08 9.94 -11.37
N LYS A 156 19.95 9.39 -10.16
CA LYS A 156 20.43 10.06 -8.94
C LYS A 156 21.94 10.36 -8.98
N LEU A 157 22.74 9.46 -9.56
CA LEU A 157 24.18 9.71 -9.75
C LEU A 157 24.40 10.88 -10.72
N ALA A 158 23.68 10.90 -11.85
CA ALA A 158 23.77 11.99 -12.80
C ALA A 158 23.38 13.34 -12.16
N ASP A 159 22.31 13.35 -11.37
CA ASP A 159 21.86 14.55 -10.65
C ASP A 159 22.91 15.02 -9.63
N ALA A 160 23.53 14.10 -8.88
CA ALA A 160 24.59 14.42 -7.92
C ALA A 160 25.87 14.94 -8.59
N LEU A 161 26.25 14.39 -9.74
CA LEU A 161 27.37 14.89 -10.56
C LEU A 161 27.09 16.31 -11.07
N ASN A 162 25.90 16.54 -11.64
CA ASN A 162 25.49 17.86 -12.13
C ASN A 162 25.47 18.89 -10.99
N ALA A 163 24.95 18.52 -9.82
CA ALA A 163 24.94 19.42 -8.66
C ALA A 163 26.36 19.75 -8.18
N LYS A 164 27.26 18.77 -8.17
CA LYS A 164 28.68 19.00 -7.86
C LYS A 164 29.33 19.97 -8.86
N GLU A 165 29.06 19.82 -10.15
CA GLU A 165 29.57 20.74 -11.18
C GLU A 165 29.03 22.17 -11.02
N GLN A 166 27.81 22.31 -10.50
CA GLN A 166 27.19 23.60 -10.16
C GLN A 166 27.69 24.18 -8.82
N GLY A 167 28.60 23.50 -8.12
CA GLY A 167 29.19 23.97 -6.87
C GLY A 167 28.44 23.57 -5.60
N ALA A 168 27.53 22.59 -5.67
CA ALA A 168 26.89 22.05 -4.47
C ALA A 168 27.91 21.27 -3.61
N GLU A 169 28.03 21.65 -2.34
CA GLU A 169 28.91 20.98 -1.39
C GLU A 169 28.37 19.62 -0.93
N GLY A 170 29.26 18.72 -0.53
CA GLY A 170 28.90 17.43 0.07
C GLY A 170 28.47 16.34 -0.91
N MET A 171 28.43 16.63 -2.22
CA MET A 171 28.04 15.68 -3.26
C MET A 171 29.07 14.55 -3.47
N GLU A 172 30.33 14.73 -3.07
CA GLU A 172 31.37 13.68 -3.18
C GLU A 172 30.97 12.38 -2.50
N ARG A 173 30.37 12.50 -1.30
CA ARG A 173 29.89 11.33 -0.55
C ARG A 173 28.74 10.65 -1.28
N ASN A 174 27.78 11.43 -1.76
CA ASN A 174 26.64 10.91 -2.50
C ASN A 174 27.08 10.16 -3.75
N ILE A 175 27.98 10.76 -4.54
CA ILE A 175 28.52 10.17 -5.77
C ILE A 175 29.18 8.82 -5.45
N LYS A 176 30.09 8.80 -4.48
CA LYS A 176 30.80 7.59 -4.08
C LYS A 176 29.86 6.46 -3.66
N ASP A 177 28.83 6.77 -2.85
CA ASP A 177 27.88 5.76 -2.37
C ASP A 177 26.91 5.28 -3.46
N LEU A 178 26.55 6.15 -4.41
CA LEU A 178 25.72 5.78 -5.56
C LEU A 178 26.49 4.92 -6.56
N GLU A 179 27.74 5.27 -6.88
CA GLU A 179 28.61 4.48 -7.76
C GLU A 179 28.78 3.04 -7.27
N ALA A 180 28.97 2.85 -5.96
CA ALA A 180 29.09 1.54 -5.34
C ALA A 180 27.82 0.67 -5.45
N ARG A 181 26.68 1.26 -5.80
CA ARG A 181 25.36 0.60 -5.86
C ARG A 181 24.77 0.54 -7.26
N ILE A 182 25.52 0.97 -8.28
CA ILE A 182 25.09 0.79 -9.66
C ILE A 182 25.11 -0.70 -10.00
N PRO A 183 23.97 -1.30 -10.39
CA PRO A 183 23.94 -2.67 -10.87
C PRO A 183 24.74 -2.82 -12.16
N GLU A 184 25.30 -4.01 -12.39
CA GLU A 184 26.00 -4.33 -13.63
C GLU A 184 25.12 -4.03 -14.85
N THR A 185 25.71 -3.40 -15.86
CA THR A 185 25.02 -3.11 -17.11
C THR A 185 24.79 -4.41 -17.87
N ILE A 186 23.54 -4.86 -17.94
CA ILE A 186 23.16 -6.02 -18.76
C ILE A 186 23.11 -5.57 -20.23
N PRO A 187 23.89 -6.19 -21.13
CA PRO A 187 23.83 -5.85 -22.55
C PRO A 187 22.49 -6.29 -23.16
N TYR A 188 22.01 -5.54 -24.15
CA TYR A 188 20.67 -5.73 -24.74
C TYR A 188 20.41 -7.16 -25.22
N PHE A 189 21.42 -7.83 -25.80
CA PHE A 189 21.27 -9.20 -26.31
C PHE A 189 21.10 -10.27 -25.22
N LYS A 190 21.32 -9.92 -23.94
CA LYS A 190 21.00 -10.77 -22.79
C LYS A 190 19.60 -10.50 -22.22
N ILE A 191 18.89 -9.49 -22.74
CA ILE A 191 17.54 -9.14 -22.30
C ILE A 191 16.55 -9.77 -23.28
N GLU A 192 15.85 -10.79 -22.81
CA GLU A 192 14.77 -11.41 -23.58
C GLU A 192 13.45 -10.71 -23.24
N ALA A 193 12.87 -10.03 -24.23
CA ALA A 193 11.55 -9.43 -24.13
C ALA A 193 10.50 -10.41 -24.66
N LYS A 194 9.85 -11.16 -23.76
CA LYS A 194 8.71 -11.99 -24.15
C LYS A 194 7.55 -11.12 -24.64
N LEU A 195 6.82 -11.60 -25.63
CA LEU A 195 5.59 -10.96 -26.10
C LEU A 195 4.59 -10.85 -24.93
N GLY A 196 3.94 -9.70 -24.78
CA GLY A 196 3.00 -9.46 -23.67
C GLY A 196 3.64 -9.16 -22.31
N ASN A 197 4.92 -8.76 -22.26
CA ASN A 197 5.51 -8.28 -21.02
C ASN A 197 4.97 -6.87 -20.66
N TYR A 198 4.68 -6.64 -19.37
CA TYR A 198 4.03 -5.40 -18.90
C TYR A 198 4.94 -4.16 -18.89
N TRP A 199 6.25 -4.33 -19.01
CA TRP A 199 7.20 -3.22 -19.00
C TRP A 199 7.45 -2.64 -20.41
N THR A 200 7.09 -3.36 -21.47
CA THR A 200 7.15 -2.86 -22.84
C THR A 200 5.95 -1.93 -23.08
N PRO A 201 6.18 -0.66 -23.46
CA PRO A 201 5.09 0.27 -23.74
C PRO A 201 4.18 -0.24 -24.86
N THR A 202 2.87 0.00 -24.74
CA THR A 202 1.88 -0.43 -25.75
C THR A 202 2.16 0.13 -27.14
N ALA A 203 2.70 1.36 -27.22
CA ALA A 203 3.11 1.98 -28.48
C ALA A 203 4.19 1.17 -29.23
N VAL A 204 5.10 0.50 -28.51
CA VAL A 204 6.11 -0.37 -29.12
C VAL A 204 5.45 -1.60 -29.74
N TYR A 205 4.45 -2.18 -29.08
CA TYR A 205 3.67 -3.28 -29.65
C TYR A 205 2.85 -2.85 -30.86
N GLN A 206 2.22 -1.68 -30.83
CA GLN A 206 1.48 -1.15 -31.98
C GLN A 206 2.40 -0.93 -33.19
N GLN A 207 3.58 -0.35 -32.98
CA GLN A 207 4.58 -0.16 -34.03
C GLN A 207 5.08 -1.50 -34.59
N PHE A 208 5.38 -2.47 -33.72
CA PHE A 208 5.78 -3.82 -34.13
C PHE A 208 4.70 -4.50 -34.99
N LEU A 209 3.42 -4.37 -34.62
CA LEU A 209 2.31 -4.92 -35.38
C LEU A 209 2.12 -4.22 -36.74
N ALA A 210 2.28 -2.90 -36.79
CA ALA A 210 2.26 -2.14 -38.03
C ALA A 210 3.35 -2.63 -38.99
N GLU A 211 4.58 -2.78 -38.51
CA GLU A 211 5.71 -3.29 -39.29
C GLU A 211 5.46 -4.71 -39.80
N LEU A 212 4.88 -5.59 -38.97
CA LEU A 212 4.54 -6.96 -39.34
C LEU A 212 3.49 -7.02 -40.47
N LEU A 213 2.60 -6.02 -40.52
CA LEU A 213 1.54 -5.88 -41.51
C LEU A 213 1.92 -4.93 -42.66
N SER A 214 3.18 -4.51 -42.72
CA SER A 214 3.68 -3.55 -43.73
C SER A 214 2.85 -2.26 -43.79
N GLU A 215 2.38 -1.77 -42.63
CA GLU A 215 1.77 -0.44 -42.48
C GLU A 215 2.85 0.62 -42.25
N SER A 216 2.61 1.83 -42.76
CA SER A 216 3.51 2.98 -42.55
C SER A 216 3.31 3.66 -41.20
N ASP A 217 2.18 3.41 -40.55
CA ASP A 217 1.82 3.97 -39.25
C ASP A 217 1.00 2.97 -38.43
N THR A 218 0.50 3.41 -37.28
CA THR A 218 -0.26 2.56 -36.34
C THR A 218 -1.76 2.82 -36.41
N ASP A 219 -2.25 3.49 -37.46
CA ASP A 219 -3.66 3.79 -37.62
C ASP A 219 -4.48 2.49 -37.67
N GLY A 220 -5.60 2.49 -36.96
CA GLY A 220 -6.43 1.30 -36.80
C GLY A 220 -5.79 0.13 -36.04
N ILE A 221 -4.64 0.28 -35.36
CA ILE A 221 -4.03 -0.76 -34.50
C ILE A 221 -3.99 -0.28 -33.05
N VAL A 222 -4.69 -0.99 -32.17
CA VAL A 222 -4.79 -0.65 -30.75
C VAL A 222 -4.35 -1.82 -29.88
N VAL A 223 -3.34 -1.58 -29.04
CA VAL A 223 -2.89 -2.53 -28.02
C VAL A 223 -3.11 -1.91 -26.65
N ARG A 224 -3.79 -2.61 -25.74
CA ARG A 224 -4.02 -2.12 -24.38
C ARG A 224 -3.96 -3.23 -23.35
N ILE A 225 -3.63 -2.84 -22.12
CA ILE A 225 -3.71 -3.71 -20.95
C ILE A 225 -5.11 -3.55 -20.35
N SER A 226 -5.82 -4.66 -20.14
CA SER A 226 -7.11 -4.73 -19.46
C SER A 226 -7.00 -5.55 -18.17
N PRO A 227 -7.99 -5.50 -17.25
CA PRO A 227 -7.97 -6.33 -16.04
C PRO A 227 -7.83 -7.84 -16.31
N ASN A 228 -8.25 -8.29 -17.50
CA ASN A 228 -8.24 -9.69 -17.93
C ASN A 228 -7.05 -10.01 -18.86
N GLY A 229 -6.01 -9.16 -18.88
CA GLY A 229 -4.83 -9.32 -19.70
C GLY A 229 -4.77 -8.36 -20.90
N TRP A 230 -3.89 -8.65 -21.84
CA TRP A 230 -3.70 -7.87 -23.05
C TRP A 230 -4.92 -7.96 -23.97
N ARG A 231 -5.21 -6.86 -24.65
CA ARG A 231 -6.20 -6.78 -25.71
C ARG A 231 -5.56 -6.20 -26.96
N VAL A 232 -5.85 -6.84 -28.09
CA VAL A 232 -5.37 -6.41 -29.40
C VAL A 232 -6.58 -6.22 -30.30
N GLU A 233 -6.81 -4.98 -30.70
CA GLU A 233 -7.89 -4.60 -31.59
C GLU A 233 -7.29 -3.98 -32.85
N MET A 234 -7.87 -4.36 -33.99
CA MET A 234 -7.45 -3.86 -35.29
C MET A 234 -8.69 -3.52 -36.10
N GLU A 235 -8.62 -2.44 -36.85
CA GLU A 235 -9.70 -2.03 -37.73
C GLU A 235 -9.87 -3.00 -38.91
N PRO A 236 -11.07 -3.07 -39.50
CA PRO A 236 -11.34 -4.00 -40.60
C PRO A 236 -10.42 -3.82 -41.81
N HIS A 237 -9.94 -2.60 -42.08
CA HIS A 237 -9.07 -2.34 -43.22
C HIS A 237 -7.68 -2.96 -43.02
N VAL A 238 -7.13 -2.89 -41.81
CA VAL A 238 -5.87 -3.56 -41.40
C VAL A 238 -6.02 -5.08 -41.45
N LEU A 239 -7.12 -5.61 -40.89
CA LEU A 239 -7.36 -7.07 -40.81
C LEU A 239 -7.65 -7.75 -42.15
N ARG A 240 -7.96 -6.99 -43.20
CA ARG A 240 -8.23 -7.54 -44.55
C ARG A 240 -6.96 -7.66 -45.40
N LYS A 241 -5.83 -7.17 -44.91
CA LYS A 241 -4.56 -7.28 -45.62
C LYS A 241 -4.09 -8.73 -45.75
N PRO A 242 -3.45 -9.11 -46.88
CA PRO A 242 -2.93 -10.46 -47.08
C PRO A 242 -2.00 -10.95 -45.95
N GLU A 243 -1.17 -10.06 -45.41
CA GLU A 243 -0.28 -10.31 -44.28
C GLU A 243 -1.08 -10.73 -43.04
N ALA A 244 -2.15 -9.99 -42.73
CA ALA A 244 -3.03 -10.27 -41.60
C ALA A 244 -3.93 -11.51 -41.81
N THR A 245 -4.33 -11.83 -43.04
CA THR A 245 -5.25 -12.94 -43.31
C THR A 245 -4.55 -14.28 -43.54
N SER A 246 -3.34 -14.26 -44.10
CA SER A 246 -2.69 -15.47 -44.63
C SER A 246 -1.29 -15.72 -44.06
N GLN A 247 -0.50 -14.67 -43.83
CA GLN A 247 0.86 -14.85 -43.30
C GLN A 247 0.83 -15.06 -41.79
N TRP A 248 0.14 -14.16 -41.07
CA TRP A 248 0.07 -14.14 -39.60
C TRP A 248 -1.29 -14.54 -39.05
N GLY A 249 -2.33 -14.53 -39.88
CA GLY A 249 -3.67 -15.01 -39.56
C GLY A 249 -3.95 -16.43 -40.05
N THR A 250 -5.19 -16.85 -39.82
CA THR A 250 -5.79 -18.01 -40.49
C THR A 250 -7.18 -17.64 -41.02
N PRO A 251 -7.76 -18.39 -41.98
CA PRO A 251 -9.12 -18.15 -42.44
C PRO A 251 -10.17 -18.17 -41.31
N SER A 252 -9.96 -19.01 -40.29
CA SER A 252 -10.88 -19.20 -39.17
C SER A 252 -10.61 -18.27 -37.98
N VAL A 253 -9.38 -17.74 -37.86
CA VAL A 253 -8.96 -16.89 -36.73
C VAL A 253 -8.22 -15.65 -37.22
N LYS A 254 -8.80 -14.49 -36.92
CA LYS A 254 -8.20 -13.18 -37.20
C LYS A 254 -6.86 -13.01 -36.50
N PHE A 255 -5.92 -12.34 -37.17
CA PHE A 255 -4.60 -12.03 -36.62
C PHE A 255 -4.66 -11.31 -35.26
N SER A 256 -5.59 -10.38 -35.04
CA SER A 256 -5.74 -9.71 -33.74
C SER A 256 -6.00 -10.69 -32.59
N LYS A 257 -6.77 -11.77 -32.82
CA LYS A 257 -7.06 -12.79 -31.82
C LYS A 257 -5.86 -13.71 -31.57
N ILE A 258 -5.05 -13.98 -32.60
CA ILE A 258 -3.80 -14.74 -32.46
C ILE A 258 -2.79 -13.92 -31.65
N MET A 259 -2.61 -12.63 -31.97
CA MET A 259 -1.72 -11.76 -31.20
C MET A 259 -2.17 -11.57 -29.75
N GLU A 260 -3.47 -11.39 -29.53
CA GLU A 260 -4.02 -11.34 -28.17
C GLU A 260 -3.73 -12.63 -27.39
N ALA A 261 -3.87 -13.79 -28.03
CA ALA A 261 -3.57 -15.08 -27.42
C ALA A 261 -2.07 -15.23 -27.11
N GLY A 262 -1.18 -14.83 -28.02
CA GLY A 262 0.27 -14.84 -27.81
C GLY A 262 0.73 -13.89 -26.71
N MET A 263 0.18 -12.67 -26.66
CA MET A 263 0.46 -11.72 -25.58
C MET A 263 -0.04 -12.19 -24.21
N ASN A 264 -1.07 -13.04 -24.17
CA ASN A 264 -1.59 -13.62 -22.92
C ASN A 264 -1.04 -15.03 -22.62
N ASN A 265 -0.20 -15.58 -23.49
CA ASN A 265 0.30 -16.96 -23.41
C ASN A 265 -0.83 -17.99 -23.23
N THR A 266 -1.91 -17.81 -23.99
CA THR A 266 -3.09 -18.68 -23.97
C THR A 266 -3.28 -19.36 -25.32
N PRO A 267 -3.75 -20.62 -25.37
CA PRO A 267 -4.07 -21.27 -26.63
C PRO A 267 -5.33 -20.67 -27.27
N VAL A 268 -5.40 -20.74 -28.59
CA VAL A 268 -6.60 -20.42 -29.37
C VAL A 268 -7.42 -21.70 -29.57
N THR A 269 -8.74 -21.61 -29.46
CA THR A 269 -9.67 -22.70 -29.82
C THR A 269 -10.65 -22.21 -30.89
N VAL A 270 -10.81 -23.00 -31.95
CA VAL A 270 -11.78 -22.78 -33.03
C VAL A 270 -12.92 -23.78 -32.86
N LYS A 271 -14.15 -23.27 -32.88
CA LYS A 271 -15.36 -24.09 -32.78
C LYS A 271 -16.18 -23.93 -34.04
N ASP A 272 -16.62 -25.06 -34.58
CA ASP A 272 -17.54 -25.15 -35.70
C ASP A 272 -18.91 -25.62 -35.23
N LYS A 273 -19.94 -25.24 -36.00
CA LYS A 273 -21.31 -25.67 -35.77
C LYS A 273 -21.71 -26.70 -36.81
N ASP A 274 -22.27 -27.82 -36.35
CA ASP A 274 -22.86 -28.82 -37.24
C ASP A 274 -24.21 -28.34 -37.82
N SER A 275 -24.80 -29.14 -38.72
CA SER A 275 -26.11 -28.88 -39.33
C SER A 275 -27.27 -28.82 -38.33
N ASP A 276 -27.08 -29.37 -37.14
CA ASP A 276 -28.07 -29.45 -36.06
C ASP A 276 -27.87 -28.35 -35.00
N GLY A 277 -26.84 -27.50 -35.16
CA GLY A 277 -26.51 -26.37 -34.30
C GLY A 277 -25.60 -26.67 -33.11
N ASN A 278 -25.07 -27.89 -32.98
CA ASN A 278 -24.13 -28.24 -31.90
C ASN A 278 -22.71 -27.75 -32.23
N GLU A 279 -22.03 -27.23 -31.20
CA GLU A 279 -20.63 -26.79 -31.31
C GLU A 279 -19.67 -27.96 -31.09
N HIS A 280 -18.76 -28.16 -32.04
CA HIS A 280 -17.60 -29.05 -31.89
C HIS A 280 -16.32 -28.26 -32.13
N THR A 281 -15.21 -28.71 -31.55
CA THR A 281 -13.90 -28.11 -31.82
C THR A 281 -13.45 -28.52 -33.22
N ASP A 282 -13.06 -27.55 -34.04
CA ASP A 282 -12.32 -27.84 -35.27
C ASP A 282 -10.86 -28.02 -34.90
N ASP A 283 -10.44 -29.27 -34.71
CA ASP A 283 -9.08 -29.61 -34.31
C ASP A 283 -8.04 -29.10 -35.31
N LYS A 284 -8.35 -29.14 -36.61
CA LYS A 284 -7.43 -28.73 -37.67
C LYS A 284 -7.26 -27.21 -37.70
N ALA A 285 -8.35 -26.45 -37.62
CA ALA A 285 -8.25 -24.98 -37.55
C ALA A 285 -7.67 -24.51 -36.22
N THR A 286 -7.91 -25.24 -35.13
CA THR A 286 -7.33 -24.99 -33.82
C THR A 286 -5.81 -25.19 -33.83
N GLU A 287 -5.32 -26.30 -34.38
CA GLU A 287 -3.89 -26.55 -34.54
C GLU A 287 -3.23 -25.47 -35.41
N ALA A 288 -3.81 -25.19 -36.58
CA ALA A 288 -3.29 -24.17 -37.49
C ALA A 288 -3.25 -22.76 -36.86
N ALA A 289 -4.20 -22.41 -35.98
CA ALA A 289 -4.18 -21.14 -35.27
C ALA A 289 -3.10 -21.11 -34.17
N ASN A 290 -2.89 -22.21 -33.45
CA ASN A 290 -1.87 -22.27 -32.38
C ASN A 290 -0.44 -22.33 -32.91
N GLU A 291 -0.20 -22.83 -34.14
CA GLU A 291 1.11 -22.71 -34.80
C GLU A 291 1.49 -21.25 -35.13
N LYS A 292 0.51 -20.33 -35.13
CA LYS A 292 0.70 -18.91 -35.42
C LYS A 292 0.82 -18.03 -34.17
N VAL A 293 0.54 -18.58 -32.98
CA VAL A 293 0.67 -17.93 -31.67
C VAL A 293 2.15 -17.87 -31.26
#